data_AF-A0A4Q0SY30-F1
#
_entry.id   AF-A0A4Q0SY30-F1
#
_cell.length_a   1.000
_cell.length_b   1.000
_cell.length_c   1.000
_cell.angle_alpha   90.00
_cell.angle_beta   90.00
_cell.angle_gamma   90.00
#
_symmetry.space_group_name_H-M   'P 1'
#
loop_
_entity.id
_entity.type
_entity.pdbx_description
1 polymer ?
#
loop_
_entity_poly.entity_id
_entity_poly.type
_entity_poly.pdbx_seq_one_letter_code
_entity_poly.pdbx_strand_id
1 'polypeptide(L)'
;MMEVVLTGNPEAGRLEAEVCNERYDLVAIVYEDNTGVQVEKHGAEELPDDLLSGIKDELSTRPNRKGIDDPGGMTLGQYSLWLLEKDEPAR
;
A
#
# COMPACT_ATOMS: atom_id res chain seq x y z
N MET A 1 9.88 -16.33 -6.41
CA MET A 1 9.31 -15.08 -6.95
C MET A 1 8.23 -14.64 -5.98
N MET A 2 8.40 -13.47 -5.38
CA MET A 2 7.36 -12.87 -4.54
C MET A 2 6.39 -12.09 -5.44
N GLU A 3 5.12 -12.12 -5.09
CA GLU A 3 4.08 -11.31 -5.73
C GLU A 3 3.75 -10.12 -4.86
N VAL A 4 3.48 -8.97 -5.49
CA VAL A 4 3.10 -7.72 -4.81
C VAL A 4 1.77 -7.25 -5.36
N VAL A 5 0.82 -6.99 -4.48
CA VAL A 5 -0.49 -6.43 -4.83
C VAL A 5 -0.69 -5.12 -4.07
N LEU A 6 -1.08 -4.07 -4.78
CA LEU A 6 -1.49 -2.82 -4.16
C LEU A 6 -2.97 -2.90 -3.78
N THR A 7 -3.27 -2.62 -2.51
CA THR A 7 -4.63 -2.67 -1.97
C THR A 7 -4.95 -1.38 -1.21
N GLY A 8 -6.12 -0.81 -1.47
CA GLY A 8 -6.64 0.27 -0.62
C GLY A 8 -7.27 -0.35 0.62
N ASN A 9 -6.72 -0.08 1.80
CA ASN A 9 -7.24 -0.54 3.09
C ASN A 9 -8.19 0.52 3.67
N PRO A 10 -9.52 0.36 3.51
CA PRO A 10 -10.49 1.35 3.97
C PRO A 10 -10.60 1.41 5.50
N GLU A 11 -10.24 0.34 6.21
CA GLU A 11 -10.29 0.32 7.68
C GLU A 11 -9.16 1.14 8.29
N ALA A 12 -7.97 1.07 7.69
CA ALA A 12 -6.80 1.85 8.09
C ALA A 12 -6.69 3.20 7.36
N GLY A 13 -7.55 3.46 6.37
CA GLY A 13 -7.56 4.67 5.56
C GLY A 13 -6.27 4.90 4.77
N ARG A 14 -5.63 3.83 4.29
CA ARG A 14 -4.29 3.91 3.67
C ARG A 14 -4.15 2.95 2.50
N LEU A 15 -3.19 3.25 1.63
CA LEU A 15 -2.74 2.33 0.61
C LEU A 15 -1.71 1.36 1.22
N GLU A 16 -1.80 0.09 0.83
CA GLU A 16 -0.91 -0.99 1.25
C GLU A 16 -0.36 -1.73 0.03
N ALA A 17 0.84 -2.28 0.18
CA ALA A 17 1.41 -3.27 -0.70
C ALA A 17 1.50 -4.60 0.06
N GLU A 18 0.65 -5.54 -0.32
CA GLU A 18 0.66 -6.91 0.21
C GLU A 18 1.69 -7.72 -0.55
N VAL A 19 2.65 -8.29 0.18
CA VAL A 19 3.69 -9.13 -0.39
C VAL A 19 3.43 -10.59 -0.04
N CYS A 20 3.29 -11.42 -1.06
CA CYS A 20 3.06 -12.85 -0.93
C CYS A 20 4.24 -13.66 -1.47
N ASN A 21 4.54 -14.79 -0.85
CA ASN A 21 5.54 -15.72 -1.37
C ASN A 21 4.96 -16.64 -2.46
N GLU A 22 5.77 -17.57 -2.97
CA GLU A 22 5.38 -18.52 -4.04
C GLU A 22 4.22 -19.46 -3.65
N ARG A 23 3.90 -19.55 -2.36
CA ARG A 23 2.79 -20.36 -1.84
C ARG A 23 1.53 -19.53 -1.60
N TYR A 24 1.55 -18.25 -1.95
CA TYR A 24 0.50 -17.27 -1.65
C TYR A 24 0.30 -17.03 -0.15
N ASP A 25 1.33 -17.30 0.67
CA ASP A 25 1.32 -16.87 2.06
C ASP A 25 1.71 -15.38 2.12
N LEU A 26 0.94 -14.58 2.87
CA LEU A 26 1.28 -13.19 3.15
C LEU A 26 2.54 -13.13 4.02
N VAL A 27 3.61 -12.53 3.50
CA VAL A 27 4.89 -12.41 4.20
C VAL A 27 5.08 -11.02 4.81
N ALA A 28 4.56 -9.98 4.17
CA ALA A 28 4.63 -8.62 4.67
C ALA A 28 3.53 -7.73 4.11
N ILE A 29 3.19 -6.69 4.86
CA ILE A 29 2.45 -5.52 4.39
C ILE A 29 3.39 -4.32 4.45
N VAL A 30 3.53 -3.61 3.34
CA VAL A 30 4.33 -2.39 3.24
C VAL A 30 3.39 -1.22 3.00
N TYR A 31 3.53 -0.14 3.75
CA TYR A 31 2.76 1.08 3.57
C TYR A 31 3.60 2.30 3.92
N GLU A 32 3.15 3.48 3.53
CA GLU A 32 3.79 4.74 3.89
C GLU A 32 2.93 5.50 4.90
N ASP A 33 3.55 6.11 5.91
CA ASP A 33 2.92 7.09 6.79
C ASP A 33 3.79 8.34 6.97
N ASN A 34 3.38 9.23 7.87
CA ASN A 34 4.09 10.49 8.14
C ASN A 34 5.51 10.31 8.71
N THR A 35 5.88 9.09 9.11
CA THR A 35 7.23 8.75 9.57
C THR A 35 8.06 8.05 8.48
N GLY A 36 7.47 7.83 7.30
CA GLY A 36 8.08 7.17 6.16
C GLY A 36 7.49 5.78 5.92
N VAL A 37 8.24 4.96 5.17
CA VAL A 37 7.81 3.62 4.77
C VAL A 37 7.94 2.65 5.94
N GLN A 38 6.84 1.96 6.23
CA GLN A 38 6.72 0.93 7.25
C GLN A 38 6.62 -0.45 6.61
N VAL A 39 7.13 -1.46 7.31
CA VAL A 39 7.07 -2.88 6.90
C VAL A 39 6.53 -3.69 8.07
N GLU A 40 5.28 -4.14 7.97
CA GLU A 40 4.67 -5.08 8.88
C GLU A 40 4.99 -6.51 8.41
N LYS A 41 5.80 -7.25 9.16
CA LYS A 41 6.19 -8.63 8.81
C LYS A 41 5.17 -9.63 9.36
N HIS A 42 4.64 -10.49 8.49
CA HIS A 42 3.73 -11.60 8.84
C HIS A 42 4.41 -12.97 8.79
N GLY A 43 5.55 -13.07 8.08
CA GLY A 43 6.37 -14.28 7.98
C GLY A 43 7.80 -14.09 8.47
N ALA A 44 8.56 -15.19 8.48
CA ALA A 44 10.00 -15.18 8.76
C ALA A 44 10.86 -14.88 7.52
N GLU A 45 10.24 -14.82 6.34
CA GLU A 45 10.90 -14.57 5.07
C GLU A 45 11.35 -13.10 4.98
N GLU A 46 12.57 -12.87 4.52
CA GLU A 46 13.09 -11.51 4.32
C GLU A 46 12.70 -10.99 2.94
N LEU A 47 12.25 -9.73 2.90
CA LEU A 47 11.98 -9.04 1.65
C LEU A 47 13.31 -8.68 0.97
N PRO A 48 13.51 -9.03 -0.31
CA PRO A 48 14.64 -8.54 -1.08
C PRO A 48 14.69 -7.00 -1.13
N ASP A 49 15.89 -6.41 -1.03
CA ASP A 49 16.07 -4.96 -0.99
C ASP A 49 15.58 -4.27 -2.27
N ASP A 50 15.77 -4.90 -3.43
CA ASP A 50 15.31 -4.43 -4.74
C ASP A 50 13.78 -4.42 -4.83
N LEU A 51 13.14 -5.48 -4.32
CA LEU A 51 11.68 -5.56 -4.20
C LEU A 51 11.15 -4.44 -3.31
N LEU A 52 11.75 -4.27 -2.12
CA LEU A 52 11.34 -3.23 -1.19
C LEU A 52 11.54 -1.83 -1.79
N SER A 53 12.63 -1.58 -2.51
CA SER A 53 12.86 -0.32 -3.22
C SER A 53 11.77 -0.06 -4.27
N GLY A 54 11.40 -1.07 -5.07
CA GLY A 54 10.34 -0.92 -6.07
C GLY A 54 8.96 -0.62 -5.44
N ILE A 55 8.66 -1.24 -4.30
CA ILE A 55 7.43 -0.95 -3.55
C ILE A 55 7.42 0.50 -3.05
N LYS A 56 8.55 0.97 -2.50
CA LYS A 56 8.68 2.36 -2.02
C LYS A 56 8.44 3.37 -3.13
N ASP A 57 9.06 3.16 -4.29
CA ASP A 57 8.88 4.02 -5.45
C ASP A 57 7.40 4.07 -5.84
N GLU A 58 6.74 2.92 -5.93
CA GLU A 58 5.33 2.85 -6.34
C GLU A 58 4.38 3.51 -5.32
N LEU A 59 4.60 3.31 -4.02
CA LEU A 59 3.82 3.97 -2.95
C LEU A 59 4.02 5.49 -2.98
N SER A 60 5.25 5.98 -3.19
CA SER A 60 5.56 7.41 -3.22
C SER A 60 4.90 8.18 -4.38
N THR A 61 4.49 7.47 -5.44
CA THR A 61 3.74 8.07 -6.56
C THR A 61 2.25 8.27 -6.27
N ARG A 62 1.78 7.88 -5.08
CA ARG A 62 0.36 7.95 -4.69
C ARG A 62 0.18 8.81 -3.44
N PRO A 63 -0.94 9.54 -3.32
CA PRO A 63 -1.22 10.35 -2.14
C PRO A 63 -1.41 9.45 -0.92
N ASN A 64 -0.66 9.73 0.14
CA ASN A 64 -0.94 9.16 1.44
C ASN A 64 -2.21 9.81 2.01
N ARG A 65 -3.28 9.02 2.08
CA ARG A 65 -4.60 9.46 2.54
C ARG A 65 -4.89 9.09 4.00
N LYS A 66 -3.89 8.57 4.73
CA LYS A 66 -4.02 8.22 6.14
C LYS A 66 -4.34 9.46 6.96
N GLY A 67 -5.52 9.46 7.57
CA GLY A 67 -6.02 10.59 8.37
C GLY A 67 -6.56 11.76 7.54
N ILE A 68 -6.70 11.61 6.22
CA ILE A 68 -7.53 12.51 5.41
C ILE A 68 -8.98 12.04 5.57
N ASP A 69 -9.88 12.94 5.93
CA ASP A 69 -11.32 12.64 5.96
C ASP A 69 -11.73 12.09 4.60
N ASP A 70 -12.56 11.04 4.60
CA ASP A 70 -13.11 10.55 3.34
C ASP A 70 -13.82 11.72 2.62
N PRO A 71 -13.86 11.74 1.27
CA PRO A 71 -14.56 12.81 0.55
C PRO A 71 -16.08 12.89 0.85
N GLY A 72 -16.59 12.09 1.80
CA GLY A 72 -17.98 11.98 2.20
C GLY A 72 -18.81 11.17 1.20
N GLY A 73 -19.58 10.22 1.72
CA GLY A 73 -20.59 9.51 0.93
C GLY A 73 -20.04 8.43 -0.02
N MET A 74 -18.80 8.00 0.16
CA MET A 74 -18.24 6.85 -0.54
C MET A 74 -18.64 5.54 0.13
N THR A 75 -18.88 4.50 -0.67
CA THR A 75 -18.90 3.11 -0.18
C THR A 75 -17.48 2.63 0.14
N LEU A 76 -17.33 1.57 0.94
CA LEU A 76 -16.01 0.99 1.23
C LEU A 76 -15.21 0.63 -0.03
N GLY A 77 -15.89 0.11 -1.06
CA GLY A 77 -15.25 -0.21 -2.34
C GLY A 77 -14.77 1.04 -3.08
N GLN A 78 -15.58 2.11 -3.09
CA GLN A 78 -15.18 3.39 -3.69
C GLN A 78 -14.02 4.03 -2.91
N TYR A 79 -14.03 3.93 -1.58
CA TYR A 79 -12.94 4.44 -0.76
C TYR A 79 -11.64 3.66 -1.01
N SER A 80 -11.71 2.33 -1.11
CA SER A 80 -10.55 1.49 -1.48
C SER A 80 -9.97 1.86 -2.85
N LEU A 81 -10.82 2.11 -3.85
CA LEU A 81 -10.37 2.57 -5.16
C LEU A 81 -9.77 3.99 -5.11
N TRP A 82 -10.39 4.89 -4.34
CA TRP A 82 -9.87 6.24 -4.14
C TRP A 82 -8.48 6.21 -3.52
N LEU A 83 -8.22 5.34 -2.53
CA LEU A 83 -6.89 5.15 -1.94
C LEU A 83 -5.83 4.72 -2.96
N LEU A 84 -6.22 4.03 -4.04
CA LEU A 84 -5.33 3.56 -5.12
C LEU A 84 -5.06 4.61 -6.21
N GLU A 85 -5.84 5.69 -6.27
CA GLU A 85 -5.69 6.73 -7.29
C GLU A 85 -4.32 7.41 -7.19
N LYS A 86 -3.63 7.53 -8.33
CA LYS A 86 -2.39 8.31 -8.47
C LYS A 86 -2.72 9.80 -8.48
N ASP A 87 -1.85 10.62 -7.92
CA ASP A 87 -1.87 12.05 -8.25
C ASP A 87 -1.50 12.17 -9.72
N GLU A 88 -2.46 12.59 -10.55
CA GLU A 88 -2.07 13.09 -11.88
C GLU A 88 -1.25 14.36 -11.65
N PRO A 89 -0.04 14.49 -12.23
CA PRO A 89 0.66 15.76 -12.20
C PRO A 89 -0.28 16.80 -12.84
N ALA A 90 -0.56 17.87 -12.09
CA ALA A 90 -1.38 18.97 -12.57
C ALA A 90 -0.90 19.39 -13.98
N ARG A 91 -1.77 19.24 -14.98
CA ARG A 91 -1.50 19.66 -16.36
C ARG A 91 -1.41 21.17 -16.48
#